data_AF-A0A2G4T1X3-F1
#
_entry.id   AF-A0A2G4T1X3-F1
#
_cell.length_a   1.000
_cell.length_b   1.000
_cell.length_c   1.000
_cell.angle_alpha   90.00
_cell.angle_beta   90.00
_cell.angle_gamma   90.00
#
_symmetry.space_group_name_H-M   'P 1'
#
loop_
_entity.id
_entity.type
_entity.pdbx_description
1 polymer ?
#
loop_
_entity_poly.entity_id
_entity_poly.type
_entity_poly.pdbx_seq_one_letter_code
_entity_poly.pdbx_strand_id
1 'polypeptide(L)'
;MHNTAGMAANIGRMSSKTREARKRTIAAEGINELSLEAMAQKVYIDEEACYIVKSFTTEVVYGISIEQGMMTACNCIDFQRNKSVCKHMYLVYRFDKSCVVYSQDRLSR
;
A
#
# COMPACT_ATOMS: atom_id res chain seq x y z
N MET A 1 29.58 -25.76 -34.62
CA MET A 1 28.22 -25.56 -34.06
C MET A 1 28.37 -25.12 -32.62
N HIS A 2 28.16 -23.85 -32.31
CA HIS A 2 28.05 -23.36 -30.94
C HIS A 2 26.72 -22.63 -30.82
N ASN A 3 25.76 -23.29 -30.17
CA ASN A 3 24.44 -22.78 -29.88
C ASN A 3 24.47 -22.07 -28.53
N THR A 4 24.90 -20.81 -28.50
CA THR A 4 24.64 -19.97 -27.33
C THR A 4 23.18 -19.53 -27.39
N ALA A 5 22.29 -20.40 -26.92
CA ALA A 5 20.92 -20.02 -26.61
C ALA A 5 20.99 -18.96 -25.50
N GLY A 6 20.85 -17.69 -25.89
CA GLY A 6 20.72 -16.59 -24.95
C GLY A 6 19.56 -16.91 -24.01
N MET A 7 19.85 -16.96 -22.71
CA MET A 7 18.82 -17.00 -21.69
C MET A 7 18.02 -15.71 -21.85
N ALA A 8 16.88 -15.79 -22.56
CA ALA A 8 15.91 -14.73 -22.60
C ALA A 8 15.37 -14.59 -21.19
N ALA A 9 16.01 -13.73 -20.39
CA ALA A 9 15.47 -13.28 -19.14
C ALA A 9 14.10 -12.69 -19.49
N ASN A 10 13.06 -13.31 -18.95
CA ASN A 10 11.66 -12.91 -19.00
C ASN A 10 11.44 -11.59 -18.23
N ILE A 11 12.26 -10.58 -18.52
CA ILE A 11 12.08 -9.19 -18.13
C ILE A 11 10.98 -8.62 -19.02
N GLY A 12 9.78 -9.19 -18.88
CA GLY A 12 8.57 -8.60 -19.45
C GLY A 12 8.51 -7.15 -18.99
N ARG A 13 8.36 -6.23 -19.96
CA ARG A 13 8.30 -4.79 -19.70
C ARG A 13 7.16 -4.51 -18.72
N MET A 14 7.50 -4.30 -17.46
CA MET A 14 6.52 -3.95 -16.43
C MET A 14 5.96 -2.57 -16.74
N SER A 15 4.63 -2.42 -16.74
CA SER A 15 4.02 -1.11 -16.94
C SER A 15 4.50 -0.13 -15.87
N SER A 16 4.56 1.17 -16.17
CA SER A 16 4.98 2.20 -15.20
C SER A 16 4.12 2.15 -13.93
N LYS A 17 2.80 1.96 -14.08
CA LYS A 17 1.87 1.81 -12.95
C LYS A 17 2.21 0.59 -12.08
N THR A 18 2.41 -0.57 -12.71
CA THR A 18 2.77 -1.81 -12.00
C THR A 18 4.13 -1.67 -11.31
N ARG A 19 5.09 -0.99 -11.94
CA ARG A 19 6.41 -0.71 -11.35
C ARG A 19 6.30 0.19 -10.13
N GLU A 20 5.50 1.26 -10.18
CA GLU A 20 5.32 2.16 -9.04
C GLU A 20 4.54 1.50 -7.90
N ALA A 21 3.52 0.70 -8.20
CA ALA A 21 2.84 -0.11 -7.20
C ALA A 21 3.83 -1.06 -6.50
N ARG A 22 4.63 -1.79 -7.28
CA ARG A 22 5.63 -2.72 -6.76
C ARG A 22 6.70 -2.03 -5.90
N LYS A 23 7.16 -0.83 -6.25
CA LYS A 23 8.07 -0.04 -5.41
C LYS A 23 7.45 0.30 -4.05
N ARG A 24 6.17 0.69 -4.03
CA ARG A 24 5.46 0.98 -2.78
C ARG A 24 5.31 -0.27 -1.93
N THR A 25 5.04 -1.41 -2.55
CA THR A 25 4.98 -2.70 -1.87
C THR A 25 6.32 -3.07 -1.24
N ILE A 26 7.43 -3.01 -1.99
CA ILE A 26 8.77 -3.33 -1.47
C ILE A 26 9.16 -2.41 -0.30
N ALA A 27 8.89 -1.11 -0.42
CA ALA A 27 9.13 -0.16 0.66
C ALA A 27 8.28 -0.46 1.91
N ALA A 28 7.03 -0.88 1.70
CA ALA A 28 6.14 -1.31 2.79
C ALA A 28 6.60 -2.64 3.42
N GLU A 29 7.10 -3.58 2.62
CA GLU A 29 7.59 -4.91 3.02
C GLU A 29 8.91 -4.83 3.81
N GLY A 30 9.77 -3.86 3.50
CA GLY A 30 11.03 -3.64 4.22
C GLY A 30 10.88 -3.18 5.67
N ILE A 31 9.65 -2.93 6.13
CA ILE A 31 9.36 -2.53 7.50
C ILE A 31 9.19 -3.79 8.35
N ASN A 32 10.01 -3.88 9.40
CA ASN A 32 9.99 -4.98 10.36
C ASN A 32 8.64 -5.05 11.08
N GLU A 33 8.19 -6.26 11.42
CA GLU A 33 6.87 -6.52 12.02
C GLU A 33 6.70 -5.85 13.40
N LEU A 34 7.74 -5.87 14.24
CA LEU A 34 7.78 -5.13 15.51
C LEU A 34 7.57 -3.61 15.33
N SER A 35 7.87 -3.11 14.14
CA SER A 35 7.71 -1.70 13.80
C SER A 35 6.29 -1.36 13.34
N LEU A 36 5.49 -2.35 12.92
CA LEU A 36 4.13 -2.14 12.42
C LEU A 36 3.17 -1.76 13.55
N GLU A 37 3.21 -2.45 14.70
CA GLU A 37 2.35 -2.15 15.85
C GLU A 37 2.63 -0.77 16.45
N ALA A 38 3.88 -0.31 16.40
CA ALA A 38 4.24 1.03 16.86
C ALA A 38 3.75 2.14 15.91
N MET A 39 3.47 1.79 14.65
CA MET A 39 3.20 2.76 13.58
C MET A 39 1.76 2.79 13.10
N ALA A 40 1.02 1.69 13.22
CA ALA A 40 -0.39 1.63 12.86
C ALA A 40 -1.24 1.39 14.11
N GLN A 41 -2.27 2.21 14.28
CA GLN A 41 -3.23 2.06 15.36
C GLN A 41 -4.65 2.08 14.77
N LYS A 42 -5.45 1.06 15.11
CA LYS A 42 -6.88 1.04 14.83
C LYS A 42 -7.62 1.88 15.87
N VAL A 43 -8.48 2.77 15.40
CA VAL A 43 -9.33 3.64 16.22
C VAL A 43 -10.75 3.60 15.69
N TYR A 44 -11.72 4.00 16.51
CA TYR A 44 -13.11 4.15 16.09
C TYR A 44 -13.50 5.62 16.23
N ILE A 45 -14.01 6.21 15.15
CA ILE A 45 -14.52 7.59 15.10
C ILE A 45 -15.97 7.48 14.66
N ASP A 46 -16.90 7.97 15.47
CA ASP A 46 -18.35 7.90 15.18
C ASP A 46 -18.82 6.49 14.77
N GLU A 47 -18.38 5.47 15.51
CA GLU A 47 -18.66 4.04 15.27
C GLU A 47 -17.99 3.44 14.01
N GLU A 48 -17.28 4.25 13.22
CA GLU A 48 -16.55 3.80 12.03
C GLU A 48 -15.08 3.49 12.35
N ALA A 49 -14.59 2.38 11.79
CA ALA A 49 -13.19 2.01 11.93
C ALA A 49 -12.27 2.95 11.12
N CYS A 50 -11.25 3.48 11.77
CA CYS A 50 -10.21 4.30 11.15
C CYS A 50 -8.83 3.78 11.57
N TYR A 51 -7.81 4.10 10.77
CA TYR A 51 -6.42 3.81 11.14
C TYR A 51 -5.60 5.09 11.17
N ILE A 52 -4.80 5.22 12.22
CA ILE A 52 -3.77 6.25 12.34
C ILE A 52 -2.42 5.61 12.04
N VAL A 53 -1.72 6.15 11.06
CA VAL A 53 -0.40 5.69 10.63
C VAL A 53 0.64 6.78 10.88
N LYS A 54 1.65 6.48 11.70
CA LYS A 54 2.79 7.37 11.94
C LYS A 54 3.74 7.35 10.75
N SER A 55 4.31 8.50 10.41
CA SER A 55 5.40 8.61 9.45
C SER A 55 6.69 7.99 10.01
N PHE A 56 7.52 7.46 9.11
CA PHE A 56 8.82 6.83 9.44
C PHE A 56 9.91 7.86 9.68
N THR A 57 9.78 9.03 9.07
CA THR A 57 10.85 10.04 8.99
C THR A 57 10.47 11.35 9.67
N THR A 58 9.21 11.49 10.08
CA THR A 58 8.66 12.73 10.64
C THR A 58 7.65 12.42 11.73
N GLU A 59 7.32 13.41 12.56
CA GLU A 59 6.28 13.29 13.60
C GLU A 59 4.85 13.44 13.04
N VAL A 60 4.68 13.33 11.72
CA VAL A 60 3.39 13.47 11.05
C VAL A 60 2.60 12.16 11.16
N VAL A 61 1.31 12.28 11.44
CA VAL A 61 0.35 11.17 11.44
C VAL A 61 -0.62 11.28 10.27
N TYR A 62 -0.97 10.14 9.70
CA TYR A 62 -1.88 10.02 8.58
C TYR A 62 -3.13 9.22 8.98
N GLY A 63 -4.30 9.76 8.67
CA GLY A 63 -5.58 9.09 8.86
C GLY A 63 -5.96 8.30 7.62
N ILE A 64 -6.47 7.09 7.83
CA ILE A 64 -7.09 6.24 6.81
C ILE A 64 -8.51 5.92 7.25
N SER A 65 -9.47 6.24 6.38
CA SER A 65 -10.88 5.93 6.55
C SER A 65 -11.19 4.56 5.96
N ILE A 66 -12.04 3.80 6.65
CA ILE A 66 -12.52 2.49 6.21
C ILE A 66 -14.04 2.54 6.08
N GLU A 67 -14.55 2.13 4.93
CA GLU A 67 -15.97 1.92 4.73
C GLU A 67 -16.18 0.46 4.33
N GLN A 68 -17.06 -0.25 5.02
CA GLN A 68 -17.40 -1.65 4.72
C GLN A 68 -16.18 -2.59 4.63
N GLY A 69 -15.15 -2.34 5.46
CA GLY A 69 -13.90 -3.11 5.46
C GLY A 69 -12.93 -2.75 4.32
N MET A 70 -13.23 -1.71 3.53
CA MET A 70 -12.38 -1.22 2.44
C MET A 70 -11.75 0.11 2.80
N MET A 71 -10.45 0.26 2.56
CA MET A 71 -9.77 1.54 2.73
C MET A 71 -10.18 2.51 1.61
N THR A 72 -10.94 3.57 1.94
CA THR A 72 -11.52 4.50 0.96
C THR A 72 -10.72 5.79 0.82
N ALA A 73 -10.07 6.25 1.89
CA ALA A 73 -9.35 7.52 1.88
C ALA A 73 -8.06 7.46 2.71
N CYS A 74 -7.08 8.27 2.30
CA CYS A 74 -5.92 8.59 3.12
C CYS A 74 -5.61 10.10 2.99
N ASN A 75 -5.33 10.77 4.10
CA ASN A 75 -5.01 12.20 4.10
C ASN A 75 -3.58 12.54 3.62
N CYS A 76 -2.79 11.55 3.19
CA CYS A 76 -1.45 11.81 2.68
C CYS A 76 -1.46 12.44 1.27
N ILE A 77 -0.41 13.22 0.96
CA ILE A 77 -0.30 13.94 -0.32
C ILE A 77 -0.33 12.99 -1.53
N ASP A 78 0.25 11.80 -1.41
CA ASP A 78 0.29 10.81 -2.50
C ASP A 78 -1.12 10.36 -2.89
N PHE A 79 -1.99 10.13 -1.91
CA PHE A 79 -3.37 9.75 -2.14
C PHE A 79 -4.19 10.94 -2.61
N GLN A 80 -4.03 12.11 -1.99
CA GLN A 80 -4.75 13.32 -2.37
C GLN A 80 -4.52 13.70 -3.84
N ARG A 81 -3.28 13.56 -4.34
CA ARG A 81 -2.91 13.85 -5.73
C ARG A 81 -3.32 12.77 -6.72
N ASN A 82 -3.03 11.50 -6.41
CA ASN A 82 -3.15 10.43 -7.40
C ASN A 82 -4.46 9.64 -7.30
N LYS A 83 -5.21 9.80 -6.21
CA LYS A 83 -6.42 9.02 -5.88
C LYS A 83 -6.20 7.51 -6.07
N SER A 84 -5.00 7.06 -5.71
CA SER A 84 -4.52 5.68 -5.84
C SER A 84 -3.89 5.21 -4.53
N VAL A 85 -3.77 3.90 -4.35
CA VAL A 85 -3.18 3.30 -3.15
C VAL A 85 -1.84 3.94 -2.79
N CYS A 86 -1.76 4.42 -1.55
CA CYS A 86 -0.54 4.99 -0.98
C CYS A 86 0.18 3.97 -0.08
N LYS A 87 1.40 4.32 0.35
CA LYS A 87 2.19 3.50 1.27
C LYS A 87 1.46 3.20 2.58
N HIS A 88 0.68 4.14 3.10
CA HIS A 88 -0.02 3.98 4.38
C HIS A 88 -1.12 2.92 4.30
N MET A 89 -1.85 2.86 3.18
CA MET A 89 -2.87 1.83 2.96
C MET A 89 -2.26 0.42 2.89
N TYR A 90 -1.11 0.28 2.22
CA TYR A 90 -0.36 -0.99 2.24
C TYR A 90 0.11 -1.37 3.66
N LEU A 91 0.50 -0.39 4.48
CA LEU A 91 0.92 -0.64 5.86
C LEU A 91 -0.24 -1.12 6.73
N VAL A 92 -1.40 -0.49 6.63
CA VAL A 92 -2.60 -0.94 7.34
C VAL A 92 -2.99 -2.34 6.92
N TYR A 93 -2.86 -2.70 5.64
CA TYR A 93 -3.14 -4.06 5.19
C TYR A 93 -2.21 -5.11 5.79
N ARG A 94 -0.93 -4.75 5.99
CA ARG A 94 0.03 -5.63 6.68
C ARG A 94 -0.29 -5.74 8.17
N PHE A 95 -0.73 -4.65 8.79
CA PHE A 95 -1.10 -4.59 10.21
C PHE A 95 -2.41 -5.32 10.51
N ASP A 96 -3.44 -5.11 9.69
CA ASP A 96 -4.76 -5.70 9.84
C ASP A 96 -5.26 -6.23 8.48
N LYS A 97 -5.12 -7.55 8.30
CA LYS A 97 -5.53 -8.28 7.09
C LYS A 97 -7.04 -8.34 6.89
N SER A 98 -7.85 -7.90 7.87
CA SER A 98 -9.31 -7.80 7.71
C SER A 98 -9.71 -6.65 6.78
N CYS A 99 -8.84 -5.66 6.59
CA CYS A 99 -9.10 -4.53 5.70
C CYS A 99 -8.62 -4.82 4.28
N VAL A 100 -9.40 -4.43 3.28
CA VAL A 100 -9.04 -4.60 1.86
C VAL A 100 -8.39 -3.32 1.34
N VAL A 101 -7.19 -3.45 0.76
CA VAL A 101 -6.53 -2.37 0.02
C VAL A 101 -7.32 -2.11 -1.26
N TYR A 102 -7.67 -0.85 -1.49
CA TYR A 102 -8.26 -0.38 -2.75
C TYR A 102 -7.48 -0.92 -3.97
N SER A 103 -7.98 -1.94 -4.67
CA SER A 103 -7.41 -2.33 -5.97
C SER A 103 -8.25 -1.69 -7.05
N GLN A 104 -7.64 -0.84 -7.89
CA GLN A 104 -8.28 -0.32 -9.11
C GLN A 104 -8.64 -1.41 -10.12
N ASP A 105 -8.29 -2.68 -9.85
CA ASP A 105 -8.52 -3.80 -10.77
C ASP A 105 -9.99 -4.26 -10.84
N ARG A 106 -10.91 -3.68 -10.05
CA ARG A 106 -12.35 -4.02 -10.11
C ARG A 106 -13.19 -3.21 -11.10
N LEU A 107 -12.59 -2.31 -11.90
CA LEU A 107 -13.30 -1.54 -12.95
C LEU A 107 -12.93 -1.95 -14.39
N SER A 108 -12.44 -3.18 -14.58
CA SER A 108 -12.35 -3.77 -15.93
C SER A 108 -13.13 -5.08 -15.99
N ARG A 109 -14.45 -4.95 -16.10
CA ARG A 109 -15.32 -5.96 -16.72
C ARG A 109 -16.09 -5.29 -17.84
#